data_AF-A0A6P1KFD8-F1
#
_entry.id   AF-A0A6P1KFD8-F1
#
_cell.length_a   1.000
_cell.length_b   1.000
_cell.length_c   1.000
_cell.angle_alpha   90.00
_cell.angle_beta   90.00
_cell.angle_gamma   90.00
#
_symmetry.space_group_name_H-M   'P 1'
#
loop_
_entity.id
_entity.type
_entity.pdbx_description
1 polymer ?
#
loop_
_entity_poly.entity_id
_entity_poly.type
_entity_poly.pdbx_seq_one_letter_code
_entity_poly.pdbx_strand_id
1 'polypeptide(L)'
;MLKLKNNSSKKPRNKPCKISLAEIITILVLFHQIRYREFKAFYYGYVCQWLKNAFPRLPSYNRMVELMEKAVYPMCDYLQFLMQGGISYKVLPNV
;
A
#
# COMPACT_ATOMS: atom_id res chain seq x y z
N MET A 1 9.12 9.81 -47.22
CA MET A 1 7.96 9.88 -46.29
C MET A 1 8.50 10.07 -44.88
N LEU A 2 8.56 11.31 -44.40
CA LEU A 2 9.13 11.66 -43.09
C LEU A 2 8.08 11.34 -42.01
N LYS A 3 8.39 10.44 -41.05
CA LYS A 3 7.53 10.21 -39.89
C LYS A 3 7.63 11.40 -38.94
N LEU A 4 6.50 12.09 -38.75
CA LEU A 4 6.33 13.15 -37.78
C LEU A 4 6.54 12.61 -36.35
N LYS A 5 7.43 13.27 -35.61
CA LYS A 5 7.66 13.05 -34.17
C LYS A 5 6.44 13.56 -33.40
N ASN A 6 5.53 12.66 -33.02
CA ASN A 6 4.48 12.99 -32.06
C ASN A 6 5.11 13.22 -30.68
N ASN A 7 5.27 14.49 -30.32
CA ASN A 7 5.68 14.96 -28.99
C ASN A 7 4.52 14.83 -27.98
N SER A 8 4.09 13.61 -27.71
CA SER A 8 3.21 13.30 -26.58
C SER A 8 3.72 12.11 -25.77
N SER A 9 5.05 12.00 -25.65
CA SER A 9 5.69 11.08 -24.72
C SER A 9 5.40 11.52 -23.28
N LYS A 10 4.25 11.12 -22.72
CA LYS A 10 4.06 11.07 -21.27
C LYS A 10 5.08 10.07 -20.74
N LYS A 11 6.28 10.56 -20.38
CA LYS A 11 7.30 9.77 -19.70
C LYS A 11 6.63 9.08 -18.51
N PRO A 12 6.66 7.74 -18.39
CA PRO A 12 6.16 7.08 -17.20
C PRO A 12 6.90 7.68 -16.01
N ARG A 13 6.13 8.29 -15.10
CA ARG A 13 6.67 8.99 -13.95
C ARG A 13 7.20 7.93 -12.98
N ASN A 14 8.48 7.61 -13.08
CA ASN A 14 9.20 6.80 -12.10
C ASN A 14 9.43 7.62 -10.83
N LYS A 15 8.34 7.98 -10.11
CA LYS A 15 8.47 8.48 -8.75
C LYS A 15 8.55 7.24 -7.85
N PRO A 16 9.65 7.03 -7.12
CA PRO A 16 9.72 5.94 -6.16
C PRO A 16 8.51 6.04 -5.22
N CYS A 17 7.90 4.90 -4.90
CA CYS A 17 6.84 4.81 -3.90
C CYS A 17 7.37 5.49 -2.62
N LYS A 18 6.74 6.60 -2.24
CA LYS A 18 7.24 7.39 -1.11
C LYS A 18 6.97 6.70 0.23
N ILE A 19 6.02 5.78 0.26
CA ILE A 19 5.63 4.97 1.41
C ILE A 19 6.12 3.53 1.19
N SER A 20 6.67 2.94 2.24
CA SER A 20 7.15 1.55 2.26
C SER A 20 6.00 0.56 2.42
N LEU A 21 6.25 -0.71 2.07
CA LEU A 21 5.27 -1.78 2.22
C LEU A 21 4.87 -1.99 3.70
N ALA A 22 5.84 -1.92 4.62
CA ALA A 22 5.58 -2.06 6.06
C ALA A 22 4.67 -0.93 6.59
N GLU A 23 4.86 0.30 6.13
CA GLU A 23 3.99 1.43 6.49
C GLU A 23 2.55 1.20 5.99
N ILE A 24 2.37 0.70 4.75
CA ILE A 24 1.05 0.38 4.20
C ILE A 24 0.36 -0.70 5.02
N ILE A 25 1.05 -1.80 5.31
CA ILE A 25 0.53 -2.92 6.11
C ILE A 25 0.14 -2.42 7.52
N THR A 26 0.97 -1.56 8.12
CA THR A 26 0.67 -0.97 9.43
C THR A 26 -0.62 -0.16 9.41
N ILE A 27 -0.82 0.68 8.39
CA ILE A 27 -2.06 1.47 8.23
C ILE A 27 -3.27 0.55 8.05
N LEU A 28 -3.13 -0.56 7.31
CA LEU A 28 -4.20 -1.55 7.12
C LEU A 28 -4.55 -2.27 8.43
N VAL A 29 -3.55 -2.71 9.19
CA VAL A 29 -3.77 -3.33 10.51
C VAL A 29 -4.48 -2.36 11.45
N LEU A 30 -4.04 -1.10 11.51
CA LEU A 30 -4.67 -0.07 12.33
C LEU A 30 -6.13 0.19 11.93
N PHE A 31 -6.42 0.21 10.63
CA PHE A 31 -7.80 0.33 10.13
C PHE A 31 -8.71 -0.76 10.72
N HIS A 32 -8.24 -2.01 10.69
CA HIS A 32 -8.99 -3.15 11.25
C HIS A 32 -9.10 -3.09 12.78
N GLN A 33 -8.02 -2.71 13.48
CA GLN A 33 -8.02 -2.60 14.94
C GLN A 33 -8.97 -1.52 15.47
N ILE A 34 -9.04 -0.36 14.80
CA ILE A 34 -9.90 0.76 15.21
C ILE A 34 -11.36 0.55 14.75
N ARG A 35 -11.61 -0.43 13.86
CA ARG A 35 -12.95 -0.85 13.39
C ARG A 35 -13.75 0.27 12.71
N TYR A 36 -13.08 1.11 11.92
CA TYR A 36 -13.79 2.03 11.03
C TYR A 36 -14.59 1.27 9.98
N ARG A 37 -15.77 1.77 9.64
CA ARG A 37 -16.63 1.18 8.59
C ARG A 37 -16.07 1.39 7.19
N GLU A 38 -15.60 2.60 6.90
CA GLU A 38 -15.15 3.01 5.58
C GLU A 38 -13.68 3.42 5.62
N PHE A 39 -12.87 2.82 4.75
CA PHE A 39 -11.44 3.12 4.69
C PHE A 39 -11.18 4.59 4.36
N LYS A 40 -12.00 5.21 3.51
CA LYS A 40 -11.88 6.63 3.15
C LYS A 40 -12.04 7.56 4.36
N ALA A 41 -13.00 7.26 5.24
CA ALA A 41 -13.24 8.05 6.44
C ALA A 41 -12.08 7.90 7.44
N PHE A 42 -11.59 6.68 7.64
CA PHE A 42 -10.39 6.40 8.41
C PHE A 42 -9.16 7.14 7.86
N TYR A 43 -8.94 7.09 6.56
CA TYR A 43 -7.76 7.66 5.94
C TYR A 43 -7.69 9.18 6.10
N TYR A 44 -8.77 9.90 5.77
CA TYR A 44 -8.78 11.35 5.87
C TYR A 44 -9.00 11.89 7.27
N GLY A 45 -9.82 11.20 8.08
CA GLY A 45 -10.19 11.66 9.43
C GLY A 45 -9.17 11.26 10.49
N TYR A 46 -8.48 10.13 10.32
CA TYR A 46 -7.52 9.63 11.30
C TYR A 46 -6.08 9.71 10.79
N VAL A 47 -5.76 9.01 9.70
CA VAL A 47 -4.37 8.85 9.24
C VAL A 47 -3.75 10.19 8.82
N CYS A 48 -4.42 10.94 7.97
CA CYS A 48 -3.92 12.22 7.45
C CYS A 48 -3.85 13.33 8.50
N GLN A 49 -4.66 13.25 9.56
CA GLN A 49 -4.72 14.28 10.62
C GLN A 49 -3.76 13.96 11.76
N TRP A 50 -3.85 12.75 12.31
CA TRP A 50 -3.19 12.38 13.55
C TRP A 50 -1.90 11.60 13.33
N LEU A 51 -1.81 10.82 12.25
CA LEU A 51 -0.66 9.95 11.97
C LEU A 51 0.31 10.53 10.93
N LYS A 52 0.11 11.77 10.50
CA LYS A 52 0.98 12.42 9.49
C LYS A 52 2.45 12.49 9.92
N ASN A 53 2.72 12.65 11.21
CA ASN A 53 4.09 12.67 11.74
C ASN A 53 4.74 11.28 11.71
N ALA A 54 3.96 10.22 11.95
CA ALA A 54 4.44 8.84 11.86
C ALA A 54 4.64 8.39 10.40
N PHE A 55 3.80 8.89 9.49
CA PHE A 55 3.86 8.60 8.06
C PHE A 55 4.04 9.90 7.25
N PRO A 56 5.24 10.50 7.25
CA PRO A 56 5.48 11.81 6.61
C PRO A 56 5.30 11.77 5.09
N ARG A 57 5.31 10.57 4.50
CA ARG A 57 5.28 10.35 3.04
C ARG A 57 3.99 9.68 2.56
N LEU A 58 2.86 9.99 3.21
CA LEU A 58 1.55 9.46 2.82
C LEU A 58 1.22 9.77 1.33
N PRO A 59 0.75 8.76 0.57
CA PRO A 59 0.25 8.96 -0.78
C PRO A 59 -1.10 9.69 -0.79
N SER A 60 -1.67 9.96 -1.97
CA SER A 60 -3.09 10.35 -2.04
C SER A 60 -3.97 9.12 -1.78
N TYR A 61 -5.24 9.33 -1.40
CA TYR A 61 -6.18 8.23 -1.17
C TYR A 61 -6.25 7.23 -2.33
N ASN A 62 -6.42 7.69 -3.58
CA ASN A 62 -6.48 6.79 -4.74
C ASN A 62 -5.20 5.96 -4.86
N ARG A 63 -4.04 6.59 -4.67
CA ARG A 63 -2.76 5.89 -4.71
C ARG A 63 -2.60 4.92 -3.53
N MET A 64 -3.15 5.25 -2.36
CA MET A 64 -3.20 4.34 -1.21
C MET A 64 -4.02 3.10 -1.57
N VAL A 65 -5.22 3.24 -2.16
CA VAL A 65 -6.07 2.10 -2.54
C VAL A 65 -5.36 1.18 -3.55
N GLU A 66 -4.73 1.73 -4.59
CA GLU A 66 -3.92 0.94 -5.54
C GLU A 66 -2.76 0.18 -4.87
N LEU A 67 -2.18 0.76 -3.82
CA LEU A 67 -1.09 0.16 -3.07
C LEU A 67 -1.59 -0.88 -2.06
N MET A 68 -2.77 -0.68 -1.49
CA MET A 68 -3.40 -1.63 -0.59
C MET A 68 -3.65 -2.95 -1.30
N GLU A 69 -4.20 -2.95 -2.51
CA GLU A 69 -4.43 -4.18 -3.30
C GLU A 69 -3.16 -5.03 -3.44
N LYS A 70 -2.00 -4.38 -3.60
CA LYS A 70 -0.70 -5.05 -3.68
C LYS A 70 -0.14 -5.49 -2.31
N ALA A 71 -0.59 -4.86 -1.24
CA ALA A 71 -0.11 -5.09 0.12
C ALA A 71 -0.96 -6.11 0.91
N VAL A 72 -2.21 -6.40 0.47
CA VAL A 72 -3.07 -7.39 1.14
C VAL A 72 -2.40 -8.75 1.17
N TYR A 73 -1.82 -9.21 0.07
CA TYR A 73 -1.19 -10.54 0.02
C TYR A 73 0.02 -10.65 0.96
N PRO A 74 1.02 -9.74 0.92
CA PRO A 74 2.08 -9.69 1.92
C PRO A 74 1.59 -9.55 3.37
N MET A 75 0.49 -8.83 3.60
CA MET A 75 -0.11 -8.70 4.93
C MET A 75 -0.68 -10.04 5.42
N CYS A 76 -1.42 -10.75 4.58
CA CYS A 76 -1.96 -12.07 4.91
C CYS A 76 -0.84 -13.07 5.22
N ASP A 77 0.20 -13.11 4.39
CA ASP A 77 1.38 -13.95 4.62
C ASP A 77 2.04 -13.63 5.95
N TYR A 78 2.23 -12.34 6.25
CA TYR A 78 2.82 -11.89 7.51
C TYR A 78 1.97 -12.27 8.73
N LEU A 79 0.64 -12.07 8.66
CA LEU A 79 -0.27 -12.44 9.75
C LEU A 79 -0.31 -13.96 9.96
N GLN A 80 -0.33 -14.73 8.87
CA GLN A 80 -0.27 -16.19 8.93
C GLN A 80 1.05 -16.65 9.57
N PHE A 81 2.17 -16.07 9.18
CA PHE A 81 3.48 -16.34 9.78
C PHE A 81 3.49 -16.07 11.28
N LEU A 82 2.94 -14.93 11.72
CA LEU A 82 2.84 -14.60 13.14
C LEU A 82 1.94 -15.56 13.91
N MET A 83 0.80 -15.95 13.32
CA MET A 83 -0.15 -16.88 13.94
C MET A 83 0.40 -18.31 14.06
N GLN A 84 1.30 -18.71 13.16
CA GLN A 84 1.88 -20.06 13.12
C GLN A 84 3.14 -20.21 14.01
N GLY A 85 3.47 -19.20 14.84
CA GLY A 85 4.60 -19.29 15.77
C GLY A 85 5.98 -19.29 15.09
N GLY A 86 6.04 -18.86 13.83
CA GLY A 86 7.28 -18.72 13.06
C GLY A 86 8.01 -20.03 12.82
N ILE A 87 7.53 -20.91 11.93
CA ILE A 87 8.33 -21.88 11.16
C ILE A 87 7.51 -22.42 9.97
N SER A 88 8.23 -22.59 8.86
CA SER A 88 7.91 -23.40 7.67
C SER A 88 7.34 -22.66 6.45
N TYR A 89 8.26 -22.11 5.66
CA TYR A 89 8.10 -21.81 4.24
C TYR A 89 7.83 -23.13 3.47
N LYS A 90 6.61 -23.62 3.56
CA LYS A 90 6.05 -24.57 2.61
C LYS A 90 4.62 -24.17 2.35
N VAL A 91 4.46 -23.49 1.22
CA VAL A 91 3.30 -23.39 0.31
C VAL A 91 3.16 -21.94 -0.14
N LEU A 92 4.07 -21.53 -1.01
CA LEU A 92 3.69 -20.75 -2.17
C LEU A 92 3.84 -21.72 -3.34
N PRO A 93 2.75 -22.26 -3.93
CA PRO A 93 2.90 -22.83 -5.27
C PRO A 93 3.29 -21.66 -6.18
N ASN A 94 4.31 -21.92 -7.00
CA ASN A 94 4.83 -21.07 -8.06
C ASN A 94 3.75 -20.20 -8.74
N VAL A 95 4.16 -18.95 -9.04
CA VAL A 95 3.82 -18.15 -10.23
C VAL A 95 2.35 -18.14 -10.66
#